data_AF-A0A150HU41-F1
#
_entry.id   AF-A0A150HU41-F1
#
_cell.length_a   1.000
_cell.length_b   1.000
_cell.length_c   1.000
_cell.angle_alpha   90.00
_cell.angle_beta   90.00
_cell.angle_gamma   90.00
#
_symmetry.space_group_name_H-M   'P 1'
#
loop_
_entity.id
_entity.type
_entity.pdbx_description
1 polymer ?
#
loop_
_entity_poly.entity_id
_entity_poly.type
_entity_poly.pdbx_seq_one_letter_code
_entity_poly.pdbx_strand_id
1 'polypeptide(L)' 'MACESGAIVLTYRNMEDEIIHIRASKVGENGIKANVWYQLNEDGEFVEAED' A
#
# COMPACT_ATOMS: atom_id res chain seq x y z
N MET A 1 -4.76 5.52 -2.78
CA MET A 1 -4.12 6.41 -3.77
C MET A 1 -3.63 7.68 -3.07
N ALA A 2 -2.50 8.25 -3.50
CA ALA A 2 -1.99 9.54 -3.01
C ALA A 2 -1.49 10.43 -4.16
N CYS A 3 -1.42 11.75 -3.92
CA CYS A 3 -0.89 12.74 -4.85
C CYS A 3 0.65 12.78 -4.85
N GLU A 4 1.26 13.48 -5.81
CA GLU A 4 2.71 13.49 -6.07
C GLU A 4 3.62 13.76 -4.86
N SER A 5 3.23 14.64 -3.94
CA SER A 5 4.00 14.94 -2.72
C SER A 5 3.52 14.18 -1.48
N GLY A 6 2.52 13.30 -1.64
CA GLY A 6 1.86 12.59 -0.57
C GLY A 6 2.61 11.34 -0.12
N ALA A 7 2.00 10.64 0.84
CA ALA A 7 2.42 9.33 1.30
C ALA A 7 1.19 8.42 1.43
N ILE A 8 1.42 7.12 1.39
CA ILE A 8 0.40 6.10 1.66
C ILE A 8 0.78 5.33 2.92
N VAL A 9 -0.23 4.88 3.66
CA VAL A 9 -0.11 3.91 4.76
C VAL A 9 -1.17 2.84 4.52
N LEU A 10 -0.75 1.59 4.42
CA LEU A 10 -1.64 0.46 4.13
C LEU A 10 -1.47 -0.63 5.18
N THR A 11 -2.51 -1.44 5.31
CA THR A 11 -2.53 -2.62 6.18
C THR A 11 -2.93 -3.86 5.39
N TYR A 12 -2.21 -4.97 5.57
CA TYR A 12 -2.69 -6.30 5.15
C TYR A 12 -3.44 -6.94 6.32
N ARG A 13 -4.64 -7.47 6.05
CA ARG A 13 -5.42 -8.27 7.00
C ARG A 13 -5.52 -9.70 6.50
N ASN A 14 -5.46 -10.66 7.42
CA ASN A 14 -5.76 -12.06 7.08
C ASN A 14 -7.28 -12.29 6.98
N MET A 15 -7.68 -13.54 6.76
CA MET A 15 -9.09 -13.94 6.65
C MET A 15 -9.89 -13.81 7.95
N GLU A 16 -9.22 -13.60 9.09
CA GLU A 16 -9.81 -13.40 10.41
C GLU A 16 -9.83 -11.90 10.79
N ASP A 17 -9.62 -11.01 9.82
CA ASP A 17 -9.53 -9.55 9.97
C ASP A 17 -8.38 -9.05 10.88
N GLU A 18 -7.44 -9.93 11.23
CA GLU A 18 -6.26 -9.55 12.01
C GLU A 18 -5.27 -8.76 11.16
N ILE A 19 -4.74 -7.66 11.72
CA ILE A 19 -3.71 -6.87 11.04
C ILE A 19 -2.37 -7.61 11.15
N ILE A 20 -1.85 -8.05 10.01
CA ILE A 20 -0.56 -8.75 9.93
C ILE A 20 0.57 -7.80 9.57
N HIS A 21 0.33 -6.87 8.64
CA HIS A 21 1.32 -5.89 8.19
C HIS A 21 0.76 -4.48 8.22
N ILE A 22 1.61 -3.51 8.60
CA ILE A 22 1.40 -2.09 8.38
C ILE A 22 2.64 -1.53 7.70
N ARG A 23 2.46 -0.82 6.58
CA ARG A 23 3.58 -0.24 5.83
C ARG A 23 3.23 1.13 5.30
N ALA A 24 4.21 2.03 5.34
CA ALA A 24 4.11 3.39 4.83
C ALA A 24 5.18 3.65 3.77
N SER A 25 4.88 4.48 2.79
CA SER A 25 5.86 5.00 1.84
C SER A 25 5.42 6.34 1.25
N LYS A 26 6.39 7.21 0.98
CA LYS A 26 6.16 8.44 0.22
C LYS A 26 6.03 8.12 -1.27
N VAL A 27 5.22 8.90 -1.98
CA VAL A 27 5.15 8.85 -3.44
C VAL A 27 6.51 9.25 -4.02
N GLY A 28 6.99 8.48 -5.01
CA GLY A 28 8.33 8.60 -5.59
C GLY A 28 9.40 7.74 -4.90
N GLU A 29 9.08 7.09 -3.78
CA GLU A 29 9.96 6.17 -3.06
C GLU A 29 9.38 4.75 -3.08
N ASN A 30 10.26 3.73 -2.99
CA ASN A 30 9.89 2.32 -2.92
C ASN A 30 8.91 1.85 -4.01
N GLY A 31 8.98 2.46 -5.21
CA GLY A 31 8.13 2.12 -6.34
C GLY A 31 6.71 2.69 -6.32
N ILE A 32 6.35 3.54 -5.34
CA ILE A 32 5.00 4.13 -5.24
C ILE A 32 4.82 5.27 -6.22
N LYS A 33 3.83 5.13 -7.10
CA LYS A 33 3.43 6.14 -8.09
C LYS A 33 2.28 7.00 -7.59
N ALA A 34 2.25 8.25 -8.04
CA ALA A 34 1.10 9.12 -7.83
C ALA A 34 -0.12 8.58 -8.58
N ASN A 35 -1.32 8.83 -8.04
CA ASN A 35 -2.59 8.52 -8.71
C ASN A 35 -2.82 7.03 -9.05
N VAL A 36 -2.14 6.13 -8.36
CA VAL A 36 -2.33 4.67 -8.47
C VAL A 36 -2.88 4.11 -7.15
N TRP A 37 -3.77 3.13 -7.24
CA TRP A 37 -4.27 2.39 -6.08
C TRP A 37 -3.34 1.23 -5.77
N TYR A 38 -3.06 1.04 -4.48
CA TYR A 38 -2.20 -0.02 -3.99
C TYR A 38 -2.88 -0.74 -2.84
N GLN A 39 -2.52 -2.01 -2.70
CA GLN A 39 -2.76 -2.83 -1.51
C GLN A 39 -1.44 -3.44 -1.03
N LEU A 40 -1.45 -4.03 0.17
CA LEU A 40 -0.37 -4.92 0.59
C LEU A 40 -0.74 -6.35 0.26
N ASN A 41 0.20 -7.12 -0.28
CA ASN A 41 0.07 -8.58 -0.39
C ASN A 41 0.36 -9.27 0.96
N GLU A 42 0.30 -10.60 0.99
CA GLU A 42 0.55 -11.41 2.19
C GLU A 42 1.97 -11.27 2.76
N ASP A 43 2.94 -10.88 1.93
CA ASP A 43 4.32 -10.61 2.32
C ASP A 43 4.55 -9.16 2.80
N GLY A 44 3.51 -8.31 2.79
CA GLY A 44 3.61 -6.90 3.19
C GLY A 44 4.30 -6.01 2.14
N GLU A 45 4.27 -6.42 0.87
CA GLU A 45 4.75 -5.64 -0.26
C GLU A 45 3.61 -4.89 -0.96
N PHE A 46 3.93 -3.70 -1.47
CA PHE A 46 2.98 -2.91 -2.24
C PHE A 46 2.75 -3.54 -3.62
N VAL A 47 1.49 -3.83 -3.93
CA VAL A 47 1.05 -4.27 -5.26
C VAL A 47 -0.04 -3.33 -5.76
N GLU A 48 -0.03 -3.01 -7.06
CA GLU A 48 -1.10 -2.19 -7.68
C GLU A 48 -2.44 -2.94 -7.53
N ALA A 49 -3.48 -2.24 -7.08
CA ALA A 49 -4.80 -2.83 -6.91
C ALA A 49 -5.51 -2.90 -8.27
N GLU A 50 -6.14 -4.03 -8.56
CA GLU A 50 -7.05 -4.17 -9.70
C GLU A 50 -8.44 -3.61 -9.31
N ASP A 51 -9.17 -3.09 -10.31
CA ASP A 51 -10.54 -2.54 -10.15
C ASP A 51 -11.59 -3.63 -9.88
#